data_AF-A0AA50WT44-F1
#
_entry.id   AF-A0AA50WT44-F1
#
_cell.length_a   1.000
_cell.length_b   1.000
_cell.length_c   1.000
_cell.angle_alpha   90.00
_cell.angle_beta   90.00
_cell.angle_gamma   90.00
#
_symmetry.space_group_name_H-M   'P 1'
#
loop_
_entity.id
_entity.type
_entity.pdbx_description
1 polymer ?
#
loop_
_entity_poly.entity_id
_entity_poly.type
_entity_poly.pdbx_seq_one_letter_code
_entity_poly.pdbx_strand_id
1 'polypeptide(L)'
;AIMIDRSDPYAEIPAKHFNNLMRRYGSPIMILNLVKKREKKKHESLLTNVISNAVKYLNQFLPPENAIQYFHLDMARMNKGADAKVLD
;
A
#
# COMPACT_ATOMS: atom_id res chain seq x y z
N ALA A 1 19.79 1.54 -0.96
CA ALA A 1 18.68 2.15 -1.72
C ALA A 1 17.82 1.00 -2.27
N ILE A 2 16.50 1.12 -2.24
CA ILE A 2 15.62 0.10 -2.83
C ILE A 2 15.80 0.16 -4.36
N MET A 3 16.10 -0.97 -4.98
CA MET A 3 16.22 -1.11 -6.43
C MET A 3 15.22 -2.16 -6.91
N ILE A 4 14.45 -1.82 -7.94
CA ILE A 4 13.53 -2.75 -8.58
C ILE A 4 14.22 -3.30 -9.81
N ASP A 5 14.78 -4.50 -9.67
CA ASP A 5 15.57 -5.16 -10.70
C ASP A 5 14.69 -5.79 -11.80
N ARG A 6 13.49 -6.26 -11.42
CA ARG A 6 12.54 -6.92 -12.32
C ARG A 6 11.22 -6.17 -12.35
N SER A 7 10.92 -5.55 -13.48
CA SER A 7 9.63 -4.89 -13.71
C SER A 7 8.55 -5.95 -13.95
N ASP A 8 7.47 -5.90 -13.17
CA ASP A 8 6.29 -6.75 -13.32
C ASP A 8 5.14 -5.88 -13.86
N PRO A 9 4.95 -5.80 -15.19
CA PRO A 9 3.96 -4.92 -15.80
C PRO A 9 2.51 -5.34 -15.52
N TYR A 10 2.29 -6.61 -15.16
CA TYR A 10 0.96 -7.19 -14.93
C TYR A 10 0.68 -7.47 -13.45
N ALA A 11 1.56 -7.02 -12.55
CA ALA A 11 1.45 -7.23 -11.11
C ALA A 11 1.15 -8.70 -10.73
N GLU A 12 1.72 -9.68 -11.45
CA GLU A 12 1.49 -11.10 -11.23
C GLU A 12 1.95 -11.56 -9.84
N ILE A 13 3.10 -11.06 -9.38
CA ILE A 13 3.65 -11.39 -8.06
C ILE A 13 2.77 -10.79 -6.95
N PRO A 14 2.44 -9.48 -6.97
CA PRO A 14 1.43 -8.91 -6.07
C PRO A 14 0.10 -9.66 -6.08
N ALA A 15 -0.40 -10.08 -7.26
CA ALA A 15 -1.67 -10.80 -7.37
C ALA A 15 -1.65 -12.11 -6.57
N LYS A 16 -0.60 -12.91 -6.74
CA LYS A 16 -0.42 -14.18 -5.99
C LYS A 16 -0.35 -13.92 -4.49
N HIS A 17 0.34 -12.85 -4.08
CA HIS A 17 0.43 -12.47 -2.68
C HIS A 17 -0.94 -12.09 -2.09
N PHE A 18 -1.69 -11.21 -2.74
CA PHE A 18 -3.01 -10.79 -2.27
C PHE A 18 -4.04 -11.92 -2.30
N ASN A 19 -4.01 -12.80 -3.30
CA ASN A 19 -4.86 -13.98 -3.33
C ASN A 19 -4.59 -14.91 -2.11
N ASN A 20 -3.31 -15.11 -1.75
CA ASN A 20 -2.95 -15.86 -0.55
C ASN A 20 -3.42 -15.17 0.74
N LEU A 21 -3.34 -13.83 0.82
CA LEU A 21 -3.88 -13.08 1.94
C LEU A 21 -5.41 -13.21 2.02
N MET A 22 -6.12 -13.04 0.92
CA MET A 22 -7.58 -13.15 0.87
C MET A 22 -8.07 -14.54 1.28
N ARG A 23 -7.37 -15.60 0.88
CA ARG A 23 -7.70 -16.97 1.32
C ARG A 23 -7.53 -17.19 2.83
N ARG A 24 -6.56 -16.52 3.45
CA ARG A 24 -6.25 -16.70 4.88
C ARG A 24 -7.06 -15.80 5.79
N TYR A 25 -7.28 -14.56 5.38
CA TYR A 25 -7.84 -13.50 6.22
C TYR A 25 -9.19 -12.98 5.72
N GLY A 26 -9.67 -13.45 4.58
CA GLY A 26 -10.89 -12.95 3.95
C GLY A 26 -10.68 -11.67 3.14
N SER A 27 -11.78 -11.05 2.75
CA SER A 27 -11.83 -9.85 1.91
C SER A 27 -12.77 -8.81 2.54
N PRO A 28 -12.50 -7.49 2.42
CA PRO A 28 -11.40 -6.86 1.68
C PRO A 28 -10.08 -6.81 2.44
N ILE A 29 -8.97 -6.71 1.70
CA ILE A 29 -7.63 -6.48 2.27
C ILE A 29 -7.36 -4.98 2.36
N MET A 30 -6.96 -4.51 3.54
CA MET A 30 -6.56 -3.13 3.78
C MET A 30 -5.04 -3.02 3.97
N ILE A 31 -4.41 -2.13 3.20
CA ILE A 31 -2.98 -1.83 3.26
C ILE A 31 -2.80 -0.46 3.89
N LEU A 32 -2.05 -0.39 4.98
CA LEU A 32 -1.69 0.85 5.65
C LEU A 32 -0.20 1.15 5.44
N ASN A 33 0.09 2.16 4.62
CA ASN A 33 1.45 2.65 4.40
C ASN A 33 1.77 3.79 5.38
N LEU A 34 2.76 3.57 6.26
CA LEU A 34 3.18 4.52 7.29
C LEU A 34 4.38 5.40 6.90
N VAL A 35 4.89 5.23 5.68
CA VAL A 35 6.03 6.00 5.16
C VAL A 35 5.68 7.48 5.17
N LYS A 36 6.63 8.35 5.55
CA LYS A 36 6.39 9.80 5.54
C LYS A 36 6.23 10.30 4.10
N LYS A 37 5.23 11.16 3.84
CA LYS A 37 5.02 11.73 2.50
C LYS A 37 6.17 12.62 2.04
N ARG A 38 6.87 13.28 2.98
CA ARG A 38 7.99 14.20 2.71
C ARG A 38 9.30 13.62 3.26
N GLU A 39 10.03 12.93 2.42
CA GLU A 39 11.39 12.48 2.71
C GLU A 39 12.43 13.46 2.13
N LYS A 40 13.53 13.71 2.86
CA LYS A 40 14.68 14.47 2.33
C LYS A 40 15.44 13.71 1.23
N LYS A 41 15.38 12.37 1.23
CA LYS A 41 15.92 11.48 0.19
C LYS A 41 14.82 10.49 -0.19
N LYS A 42 14.55 10.33 -1.50
CA LYS A 42 13.51 9.45 -2.03
C LYS A 42 13.93 7.98 -1.96
N HIS A 43 13.91 7.38 -0.77
CA HIS A 43 14.25 5.96 -0.62
C HIS A 43 13.00 5.07 -0.60
N GLU A 44 11.95 5.45 0.12
CA GLU A 44 10.77 4.61 0.32
C GLU A 44 9.59 5.02 -0.57
N SER A 45 9.61 6.25 -1.09
CA SER A 45 8.64 6.75 -2.07
C SER A 45 8.60 5.94 -3.37
N LEU A 46 9.71 5.32 -3.80
CA LEU A 46 9.73 4.44 -4.97
C LEU A 46 8.87 3.19 -4.75
N LEU A 47 9.00 2.57 -3.58
CA LEU A 47 8.24 1.38 -3.20
C LEU A 47 6.73 1.71 -3.08
N THR A 48 6.42 2.88 -2.52
CA THR A 48 5.05 3.41 -2.41
C THR A 48 4.37 3.50 -3.77
N ASN A 49 5.07 4.01 -4.79
CA ASN A 49 4.52 4.11 -6.15
C ASN A 49 4.25 2.74 -6.76
N VAL A 50 5.17 1.79 -6.58
CA VAL A 50 5.04 0.44 -7.15
C VAL A 50 3.87 -0.31 -6.53
N ILE A 51 3.74 -0.28 -5.20
CA ILE A 51 2.60 -0.92 -4.51
C ILE A 51 1.30 -0.24 -4.90
N SER A 52 1.25 1.11 -4.93
CA SER A 52 0.04 1.82 -5.34
C SER A 52 -0.38 1.48 -6.76
N ASN A 53 0.57 1.34 -7.70
CA ASN A 53 0.26 0.99 -9.08
C ASN A 53 -0.21 -0.46 -9.20
N ALA A 54 0.42 -1.39 -8.49
CA ALA A 54 -0.02 -2.79 -8.44
C ALA A 54 -1.44 -2.90 -7.88
N VAL A 55 -1.75 -2.23 -6.77
CA VAL A 55 -3.10 -2.23 -6.18
C VAL A 55 -4.13 -1.67 -7.16
N LYS A 56 -3.83 -0.54 -7.81
CA LYS A 56 -4.71 0.06 -8.83
C LYS A 56 -4.97 -0.88 -10.00
N TYR A 57 -3.94 -1.59 -10.46
CA TYR A 57 -4.07 -2.56 -11.54
C TYR A 57 -4.93 -3.76 -11.12
N LEU A 58 -4.67 -4.35 -9.95
CA LEU A 58 -5.42 -5.52 -9.46
C LEU A 58 -6.90 -5.21 -9.20
N ASN A 59 -7.20 -4.01 -8.71
CA ASN A 59 -8.58 -3.59 -8.47
C ASN A 59 -9.43 -3.46 -9.75
N GLN A 60 -8.82 -3.49 -10.95
CA GLN A 60 -9.58 -3.55 -12.21
C GLN A 60 -10.29 -4.90 -12.42
N PHE A 61 -9.80 -5.96 -11.76
CA PHE A 61 -10.31 -7.32 -11.89
C PHE A 61 -11.13 -7.77 -10.68
N LEU A 62 -11.16 -6.98 -9.61
CA LEU A 62 -11.88 -7.30 -8.38
C LEU A 62 -13.23 -6.57 -8.36
N PRO A 63 -14.30 -7.21 -7.84
CA PRO A 63 -15.55 -6.51 -7.61
C PRO A 63 -15.35 -5.44 -6.53
N PRO A 64 -16.15 -4.35 -6.54
CA PRO A 64 -15.96 -3.20 -5.64
C PRO A 64 -15.95 -3.58 -4.14
N GLU A 65 -16.71 -4.60 -3.77
CA GLU A 65 -16.79 -5.15 -2.42
C GLU A 65 -15.48 -5.80 -1.92
N ASN A 66 -14.68 -6.34 -2.85
CA ASN A 66 -13.43 -7.02 -2.55
C ASN A 66 -12.20 -6.20 -2.98
N ALA A 67 -12.40 -4.96 -3.38
CA ALA A 67 -11.32 -4.09 -3.80
C ALA A 67 -10.31 -3.90 -2.67
N ILE A 68 -9.02 -4.03 -3.00
CA ILE A 68 -7.93 -3.81 -2.07
C ILE A 68 -7.86 -2.32 -1.75
N GLN A 69 -7.91 -2.00 -0.46
CA GLN A 69 -7.92 -0.61 0.00
C GLN A 69 -6.50 -0.20 0.39
N TYR A 70 -6.04 0.94 -0.13
CA TYR A 70 -4.70 1.46 0.16
C TYR A 70 -4.79 2.80 0.88
N PHE A 71 -4.33 2.81 2.13
CA PHE A 71 -4.28 3.99 2.98
C PHE A 71 -2.84 4.41 3.21
N HIS A 72 -2.59 5.71 3.21
CA HIS A 72 -1.27 6.26 3.48
C HIS A 72 -1.34 7.24 4.64
N LEU A 73 -0.74 6.87 5.77
CA LEU A 73 -0.81 7.57 7.04
C LEU A 73 0.57 8.09 7.45
N ASP A 74 0.76 9.40 7.40
CA ASP A 74 2.03 10.03 7.81
C ASP A 74 2.04 10.23 9.33
N MET A 75 2.52 9.20 10.05
CA MET A 75 2.59 9.19 11.52
C MET A 75 3.35 10.39 12.09
N ALA A 76 4.40 10.86 11.41
CA ALA A 76 5.22 11.97 11.90
C ALA A 76 4.54 13.34 11.79
N ARG A 77 3.52 13.47 10.94
CA ARG A 77 2.64 14.64 10.92
C ARG A 77 1.53 14.54 11.97
N MET A 78 0.98 13.35 12.18
CA MET A 78 -0.09 13.12 13.15
C MET A 78 0.38 13.36 14.60
N ASN A 79 1.64 13.06 14.92
CA ASN A 79 2.19 13.22 16.28
C ASN A 79 2.49 14.68 16.70
N LYS A 80 2.14 15.68 15.88
CA LYS A 80 2.38 17.12 16.15
C LYS A 80 1.09 17.93 16.40
N GLY A 81 -0.08 17.32 16.29
CA GLY A 81 -1.36 17.93 16.67
C GLY A 81 -1.66 17.70 18.16
N ALA A 82 -2.38 18.63 18.79
CA ALA A 82 -2.68 18.62 20.22
C ALA A 82 -3.59 17.46 20.69
N ASP A 83 -4.10 16.65 19.78
CA ASP A 83 -4.96 15.50 20.05
C ASP A 83 -4.42 14.28 19.29
N ALA A 84 -3.28 13.76 19.77
CA ALA A 84 -2.54 12.65 19.14
C ALA A 84 -3.25 11.30 19.36
N LYS A 85 -4.48 11.19 18.87
CA LYS A 85 -5.21 9.94 18.75
C LYS A 85 -5.11 9.44 17.32
N VAL A 86 -4.07 8.66 17.08
CA VAL A 86 -3.75 8.17 15.73
C VAL A 86 -4.65 7.00 15.30
N LEU A 87 -5.44 6.45 16.24
CA LEU A 87 -6.19 5.19 16.08
C LEU A 87 -7.66 5.29 16.58
N ASP A 88 -8.22 6.49 16.72
CA ASP A 88 -9.65 6.67 17.07
C ASP A 88 -10.55 6.63 15.82
#